data_AF-A0A5D6Y0W2-F1
#
_entry.id   AF-A0A5D6Y0W2-F1
#
_cell.length_a   1.000
_cell.length_b   1.000
_cell.length_c   1.000
_cell.angle_alpha   90.00
_cell.angle_beta   90.00
_cell.angle_gamma   90.00
#
_symmetry.space_group_name_H-M   'P 1'
#
loop_
_entity.id
_entity.type
_entity.pdbx_description
1 polymer ?
#
loop_
_entity_poly.entity_id
_entity_poly.type
_entity_poly.pdbx_seq_one_letter_code
_entity_poly.pdbx_strand_id
1 'polypeptide(L)'
;MTSTKAMLDTLREIKLSESEIDMIIEEAERILTETLAAHELFVADDRRLPQDSWKLMKTKEHVRVYCSRSRKKATSTSAKKTHPSGITASTSSKDDDDCRSRSLSIDDTLLSAFSSLSNLFSSSASCLACKREMCGKCSVRKKVAVDTKTGAAKMKSTMFCVPCVVEATRAPPLEVAVTMLGLDS
;
A
#
# COMPACT_ATOMS: atom_id res chain seq x y z
N MET A 1 -8.49 33.24 17.36
CA MET A 1 -7.36 33.30 16.40
C MET A 1 -6.13 32.53 16.91
N THR A 2 -6.30 31.29 17.37
CA THR A 2 -5.22 30.44 17.95
C THR A 2 -4.95 29.17 17.14
N SER A 3 -5.72 28.94 16.07
CA SER A 3 -5.72 27.67 15.32
C SER A 3 -4.55 27.51 14.36
N THR A 4 -3.93 28.59 13.89
CA THR A 4 -2.77 28.52 12.98
C THR A 4 -1.47 28.20 13.72
N LYS A 5 -1.33 28.63 14.97
CA LYS A 5 -0.12 28.38 15.78
C LYS A 5 0.06 26.89 16.12
N ALA A 6 -1.04 26.19 16.40
CA ALA A 6 -1.02 24.75 16.66
C ALA A 6 -0.72 23.89 15.41
N MET A 7 -1.12 24.35 14.22
CA MET A 7 -0.79 23.68 12.95
C MET A 7 0.66 23.93 12.50
N LEU A 8 1.23 25.08 12.84
CA LEU A 8 2.64 25.36 12.57
C LEU A 8 3.57 24.60 13.53
N ASP A 9 3.17 24.43 14.80
CA ASP A 9 3.91 23.64 15.80
C ASP A 9 3.97 22.14 15.47
N THR A 10 3.13 21.65 14.56
CA THR A 10 3.21 20.27 14.07
C THR A 10 4.28 20.09 12.99
N LEU A 11 4.74 21.17 12.37
CA LEU A 11 5.88 21.19 11.44
C LEU A 11 7.13 21.55 12.23
N ARG A 12 7.65 20.58 12.99
CA ARG A 12 8.95 20.72 13.64
C ARG A 12 9.99 21.01 12.55
N GLU A 13 10.59 22.19 12.58
CA GLU A 13 11.59 22.63 11.61
C GLU A 13 12.81 21.69 11.69
N ILE A 14 13.00 20.87 10.65
CA ILE A 14 14.14 19.97 10.53
C ILE A 14 15.33 20.83 10.09
N LYS A 15 16.28 21.04 11.01
CA LYS A 15 17.54 21.71 10.73
C LYS A 15 18.52 20.67 10.22
N LEU A 16 18.80 20.71 8.92
CA LEU A 16 19.82 19.88 8.28
C LEU A 16 21.15 20.62 8.25
N SER A 17 22.25 19.90 8.41
CA SER A 17 23.59 20.39 8.13
C SER A 17 23.82 20.55 6.63
N GLU A 18 24.79 21.39 6.24
CA GLU A 18 25.17 21.58 4.85
C GLU A 18 25.55 20.25 4.18
N SER A 19 26.31 19.40 4.87
CA SER A 19 26.66 18.06 4.36
C SER A 19 25.46 17.14 4.16
N GLU A 20 24.43 17.22 5.01
CA GLU A 20 23.21 16.42 4.82
C GLU A 20 22.39 16.93 3.63
N ILE A 21 22.37 18.25 3.42
CA ILE A 21 21.73 18.86 2.25
C ILE A 21 22.45 18.40 0.98
N ASP A 22 23.78 18.47 0.95
CA ASP A 22 24.58 18.03 -0.19
C ASP A 22 24.36 16.54 -0.50
N MET A 23 24.34 15.68 0.52
CA MET A 23 24.02 14.26 0.35
C MET A 23 22.64 14.04 -0.28
N ILE A 24 21.64 14.82 0.11
CA ILE A 24 20.29 14.72 -0.45
C ILE A 24 20.27 15.20 -1.90
N ILE A 25 20.99 16.28 -2.21
CA ILE A 25 21.10 16.82 -3.57
C ILE A 25 21.78 15.79 -4.48
N GLU A 26 22.93 15.25 -4.06
CA GLU A 26 23.66 14.24 -4.84
C GLU A 26 22.82 12.99 -5.09
N GLU A 27 22.05 12.53 -4.10
CA GLU A 27 21.17 11.37 -4.27
C GLU A 27 20.01 11.70 -5.23
N ALA A 28 19.42 12.90 -5.13
CA ALA A 28 18.36 13.33 -6.03
C ALA A 28 18.85 13.44 -7.48
N GLU A 29 20.04 13.99 -7.69
CA GLU A 29 20.67 14.09 -9.00
C GLU A 29 21.03 12.71 -9.58
N ARG A 30 21.49 11.78 -8.73
CA ARG A 30 21.73 10.39 -9.14
C ARG A 30 20.45 9.71 -9.61
N ILE A 31 19.38 9.77 -8.82
CA ILE A 31 18.07 9.19 -9.16
C ILE A 31 17.55 9.78 -10.47
N LEU A 32 17.67 11.10 -10.64
CA LEU A 32 17.25 11.78 -11.88
C LEU A 32 18.02 11.25 -13.09
N THR A 33 19.35 11.18 -12.97
CA THR A 33 20.23 10.70 -14.05
C THR A 33 19.93 9.26 -14.43
N GLU A 34 19.81 8.37 -13.43
CA GLU A 34 19.49 6.95 -13.65
C GLU A 34 18.10 6.77 -14.26
N THR A 35 17.10 7.53 -13.79
CA THR A 35 15.73 7.48 -14.32
C THR A 35 15.67 7.94 -15.77
N LEU A 36 16.36 9.03 -16.12
CA LEU A 36 16.42 9.53 -17.49
C LEU A 36 17.11 8.53 -18.42
N ALA A 37 18.25 7.98 -18.01
CA ALA A 37 18.95 6.95 -18.79
C ALA A 37 18.08 5.71 -19.02
N ALA A 38 17.40 5.21 -17.98
CA ALA A 38 16.48 4.09 -18.10
C ALA A 38 15.29 4.41 -19.02
N HIS A 39 14.76 5.63 -18.95
CA HIS A 39 13.68 6.09 -19.83
C HIS A 39 14.13 6.19 -21.29
N GLU A 40 15.33 6.70 -21.57
CA GLU A 40 15.88 6.77 -22.92
C GLU A 40 16.06 5.38 -23.53
N LEU A 41 16.59 4.42 -22.76
CA LEU A 41 16.69 3.01 -23.18
C LEU A 41 15.30 2.41 -23.48
N PHE A 42 14.31 2.70 -22.63
CA PHE A 42 12.94 2.23 -22.85
C PHE A 42 12.31 2.84 -24.11
N VAL A 43 12.55 4.11 -24.40
CA VAL A 43 12.08 4.76 -25.64
C VAL A 43 12.80 4.20 -26.86
N ALA A 44 14.10 3.93 -26.76
CA ALA A 44 14.90 3.33 -27.83
C ALA A 44 14.45 1.90 -28.18
N ASP A 45 13.97 1.12 -27.21
CA ASP A 45 13.45 -0.25 -27.40
C ASP A 45 11.93 -0.28 -27.68
N ASP A 46 11.41 0.67 -28.45
CA ASP A 46 9.98 0.75 -28.82
C ASP A 46 9.01 0.68 -27.64
N ARG A 47 9.40 1.23 -26.47
CA ARG A 47 8.62 1.19 -25.23
C ARG A 47 8.31 -0.24 -24.78
N ARG A 48 9.28 -1.13 -24.93
CA ARG A 48 9.24 -2.52 -24.45
C ARG A 48 10.21 -2.69 -23.29
N LEU A 49 9.83 -3.56 -22.36
CA LEU A 49 10.67 -3.96 -21.23
C LEU A 49 11.13 -5.40 -21.47
N PRO A 50 12.39 -5.75 -21.13
CA PRO A 50 12.89 -7.12 -21.28
C PRO A 50 12.09 -8.11 -20.43
N GLN A 51 11.54 -9.16 -21.05
CA GLN A 51 10.63 -10.13 -20.38
C GLN A 51 11.32 -11.06 -19.37
N ASP A 52 12.65 -11.20 -19.48
CA ASP A 52 13.53 -12.00 -18.63
C ASP A 52 13.77 -11.34 -17.26
N SER A 53 13.67 -10.01 -17.20
CA SER A 53 13.85 -9.19 -16.01
C SER A 53 12.56 -8.53 -15.54
N TRP A 54 11.53 -8.46 -16.38
CA TRP A 54 10.23 -7.87 -16.03
C TRP A 54 9.07 -8.82 -16.36
N LYS A 55 8.19 -9.04 -15.40
CA LYS A 55 6.95 -9.80 -15.56
C LYS A 55 5.78 -8.82 -15.73
N LEU A 56 5.02 -8.95 -16.81
CA LEU A 56 3.76 -8.22 -16.99
C LEU A 56 2.74 -8.74 -15.95
N MET A 57 2.24 -7.86 -15.10
CA MET A 57 1.27 -8.19 -14.06
C MET A 57 -0.16 -7.94 -14.49
N LYS A 58 -0.40 -6.79 -15.15
CA LYS A 58 -1.75 -6.41 -15.57
C LYS A 58 -1.72 -5.46 -16.76
N THR A 59 -2.73 -5.61 -17.62
CA THR A 59 -3.05 -4.66 -18.67
C THR A 59 -4.49 -4.20 -18.46
N LYS A 60 -4.71 -2.89 -18.48
CA LYS A 60 -6.04 -2.29 -18.49
C LYS A 60 -5.99 -1.09 -19.44
N GLU A 61 -6.85 -1.13 -20.47
CA GLU A 61 -6.86 -0.10 -21.53
C GLU A 61 -5.45 0.07 -22.12
N HIS A 62 -4.87 1.27 -21.99
CA HIS A 62 -3.54 1.60 -22.48
C HIS A 62 -2.45 1.54 -21.39
N VAL A 63 -2.78 1.08 -20.17
CA VAL A 63 -1.84 0.98 -19.05
C VAL A 63 -1.38 -0.45 -18.86
N ARG A 64 -0.06 -0.65 -18.82
CA ARG A 64 0.59 -1.93 -18.53
C ARG A 64 1.45 -1.78 -17.27
N VAL A 65 1.25 -2.68 -16.31
CA VAL A 65 1.99 -2.70 -15.04
C VAL A 65 2.92 -3.90 -15.05
N TYR A 66 4.22 -3.66 -14.80
CA TYR A 66 5.26 -4.67 -14.76
C TYR A 66 5.87 -4.75 -13.36
N CYS A 67 6.30 -5.94 -12.97
CA CYS A 67 7.09 -6.18 -11.75
C CYS A 67 8.45 -6.72 -12.15
N SER A 68 9.51 -6.23 -11.51
CA SER A 68 10.85 -6.77 -11.72
C SER A 68 10.93 -8.20 -11.19
N ARG A 69 11.55 -9.09 -11.96
CA ARG A 69 11.87 -10.45 -11.55
C ARG A 69 13.08 -10.36 -10.63
N SER A 70 12.88 -10.57 -9.33
CA SER A 70 14.00 -10.73 -8.41
C SER A 70 14.86 -11.91 -8.86
N ARG A 71 16.10 -11.64 -9.28
CA ARG A 71 17.08 -12.69 -9.51
C ARG A 71 17.45 -13.24 -8.13
N LYS A 72 16.93 -14.41 -7.77
CA LYS A 72 17.55 -15.20 -6.70
C LYS A 72 19.02 -15.37 -7.10
N LYS A 73 19.94 -14.79 -6.32
CA LYS A 73 21.37 -15.00 -6.51
C LYS A 73 21.57 -16.51 -6.41
N ALA A 74 21.87 -17.15 -7.54
CA ALA A 74 22.10 -18.59 -7.58
C ALA A 74 23.30 -18.87 -6.69
N THR A 75 23.06 -19.35 -5.48
CA THR A 75 24.09 -19.97 -4.66
C THR A 75 24.52 -21.22 -5.42
N SER A 76 25.71 -21.15 -6.00
CA SER A 76 26.37 -22.27 -6.64
C SER A 76 26.61 -23.38 -5.61
N THR A 77 25.68 -24.33 -5.49
CA THR A 77 25.95 -25.64 -4.91
C THR A 77 26.08 -26.66 -6.03
N SER A 78 27.29 -27.20 -6.10
CA SER A 78 27.75 -28.19 -7.06
C SER A 78 27.06 -29.56 -6.86
N ALA A 79 26.94 -30.28 -7.99
CA ALA A 79 26.78 -31.74 -8.15
C ALA A 79 25.42 -32.41 -7.83
N LYS A 80 24.74 -32.90 -8.89
CA LYS A 80 24.82 -34.34 -9.27
C LYS A 80 24.25 -34.59 -10.69
N LYS A 81 24.97 -35.43 -11.44
CA LYS A 81 24.65 -35.95 -12.78
C LYS A 81 23.62 -37.09 -12.69
N THR A 82 22.69 -37.19 -13.66
CA THR A 82 22.37 -38.40 -14.46
C THR A 82 21.31 -38.11 -15.54
N HIS A 83 21.50 -38.69 -16.74
CA HIS A 83 20.69 -38.55 -17.97
C HIS A 83 19.46 -39.53 -17.99
N PRO A 84 18.77 -39.81 -19.14
CA PRO A 84 17.46 -39.24 -19.47
C PRO A 84 16.37 -40.32 -19.74
N SER A 85 15.17 -39.85 -20.12
CA SER A 85 14.09 -40.55 -20.85
C SER A 85 12.87 -40.96 -20.01
N GLY A 86 11.69 -40.47 -20.43
CA GLY A 86 10.39 -40.90 -19.90
C GLY A 86 9.28 -39.91 -20.24
N ILE A 87 8.73 -40.04 -21.45
CA ILE A 87 7.50 -39.36 -21.90
C ILE A 87 6.32 -39.92 -21.09
N THR A 88 5.51 -39.07 -20.43
CA THR A 88 4.06 -39.31 -20.26
C THR A 88 3.32 -37.98 -20.03
N ALA A 89 2.10 -37.95 -20.55
CA ALA A 89 1.25 -36.77 -20.68
C ALA A 89 0.32 -36.55 -19.47
N SER A 90 -0.02 -35.28 -19.28
CA SER A 90 -1.28 -34.70 -18.76
C SER A 90 -1.79 -35.11 -17.37
N THR A 91 -1.79 -34.14 -16.45
CA THR A 91 -2.97 -33.84 -15.59
C THR A 91 -2.88 -32.42 -15.05
N SER A 92 -4.03 -31.75 -14.97
CA SER A 92 -4.21 -30.41 -14.44
C SER A 92 -3.88 -30.32 -12.95
N SER A 93 -3.07 -29.34 -12.57
CA SER A 93 -3.00 -28.85 -11.18
C SER A 93 -3.16 -27.33 -11.19
N LYS A 94 -4.14 -26.86 -10.43
CA LYS A 94 -4.26 -25.46 -10.05
C LYS A 94 -3.18 -25.22 -9.00
N ASP A 95 -2.08 -24.62 -9.40
CA ASP A 95 -1.09 -24.11 -8.45
C ASP A 95 -1.45 -22.65 -8.15
N ASP A 96 -2.06 -22.43 -6.99
CA ASP A 96 -2.12 -21.12 -6.36
C ASP A 96 -0.69 -20.72 -5.98
N ASP A 97 -0.02 -19.96 -6.84
CA ASP A 97 1.29 -19.35 -6.58
C ASP A 97 1.17 -18.31 -5.45
N ASP A 98 1.29 -18.79 -4.21
CA ASP A 98 1.42 -17.99 -3.00
C ASP A 98 2.79 -17.27 -3.01
N CYS A 99 2.80 -16.05 -3.53
CA CYS A 99 4.00 -15.20 -3.56
C CYS A 99 4.21 -14.51 -2.20
N ARG A 100 4.34 -15.31 -1.13
CA ARG A 100 4.87 -14.86 0.16
C ARG A 100 6.32 -15.29 0.29
N SER A 101 7.24 -14.36 0.04
CA SER A 101 8.62 -14.49 0.50
C SER A 101 9.07 -13.17 1.10
N ARG A 102 9.19 -13.17 2.43
CA ARG A 102 9.89 -12.17 3.23
C ARG A 102 11.35 -12.10 2.78
N SER A 103 11.84 -10.91 2.44
CA SER A 103 13.27 -10.56 2.54
C SER A 103 13.39 -9.04 2.70
N LEU A 104 13.80 -8.63 3.90
CA LEU A 104 13.97 -7.24 4.29
C LEU A 104 15.12 -6.58 3.49
N SER A 105 14.79 -5.74 2.51
CA SER A 105 15.69 -4.71 1.98
C SER A 105 14.92 -3.41 1.75
N ILE A 106 15.64 -2.29 1.73
CA ILE A 106 15.12 -0.91 1.67
C ILE A 106 14.11 -0.70 0.50
N ASP A 107 14.16 -1.56 -0.51
CA ASP A 107 13.21 -1.66 -1.64
C ASP A 107 11.76 -2.02 -1.25
N ASP A 108 11.53 -2.65 -0.10
CA ASP A 108 10.19 -3.02 0.39
C ASP A 108 9.29 -1.80 0.64
N THR A 109 9.87 -0.64 0.94
CA THR A 109 9.09 0.58 1.16
C THR A 109 8.39 1.02 -0.14
N LEU A 110 9.09 0.92 -1.28
CA LEU A 110 8.56 1.24 -2.60
C LEU A 110 7.62 0.13 -3.11
N LEU A 111 7.93 -1.15 -2.90
CA LEU A 111 7.03 -2.25 -3.27
C LEU A 111 5.72 -2.27 -2.43
N SER A 112 5.75 -1.88 -1.16
CA SER A 112 4.55 -1.72 -0.34
C SER A 112 3.67 -0.53 -0.77
N ALA A 113 4.29 0.49 -1.39
CA ALA A 113 3.58 1.60 -2.02
C ALA A 113 2.85 1.12 -3.28
N PHE A 114 3.47 0.26 -4.09
CA PHE A 114 2.84 -0.27 -5.31
C PHE A 114 1.87 -1.43 -5.08
N SER A 115 2.00 -2.17 -3.97
CA SER A 115 0.94 -3.06 -3.45
C SER A 115 -0.32 -2.29 -3.03
N SER A 116 -0.25 -0.95 -2.96
CA SER A 116 -1.42 -0.08 -2.78
C SER A 116 -2.03 0.36 -4.13
N LEU A 117 -1.35 0.16 -5.26
CA LEU A 117 -1.92 0.41 -6.59
C LEU A 117 -2.96 -0.65 -7.00
N SER A 118 -2.89 -1.85 -6.42
CA SER A 118 -3.94 -2.88 -6.57
C SER A 118 -5.28 -2.45 -5.94
N ASN A 119 -5.25 -1.49 -5.00
CA ASN A 119 -6.45 -0.87 -4.42
C ASN A 119 -6.96 0.34 -5.22
N LEU A 120 -6.26 0.80 -6.27
CA LEU A 120 -6.79 1.88 -7.14
C LEU A 120 -8.02 1.44 -7.95
N PHE A 121 -8.26 0.13 -8.05
CA PHE A 121 -9.36 -0.42 -8.84
C PHE A 121 -10.32 -1.30 -8.03
N SER A 122 -10.23 -1.29 -6.70
CA SER A 122 -11.16 -2.01 -5.81
C SER A 122 -12.06 -1.03 -5.07
N SER A 123 -13.38 -1.26 -5.16
CA SER A 123 -14.49 -0.57 -4.48
C SER A 123 -14.07 0.54 -3.49
N SER A 124 -14.22 1.80 -3.92
CA SER A 124 -14.13 3.00 -3.10
C SER A 124 -14.97 2.85 -1.82
N ALA A 125 -14.31 2.61 -0.69
CA ALA A 125 -14.98 2.54 0.61
C ALA A 125 -14.83 3.91 1.28
N SER A 126 -15.94 4.61 1.47
CA SER A 126 -16.00 5.87 2.19
C SER A 126 -16.19 5.67 3.69
N CYS A 127 -15.54 6.51 4.49
CA CYS A 127 -15.70 6.51 5.94
C CYS A 127 -17.13 6.92 6.29
N LEU A 128 -17.85 6.14 7.11
CA LEU A 128 -19.21 6.51 7.46
C LEU A 128 -19.30 7.80 8.30
N ALA A 129 -18.27 8.11 9.09
CA ALA A 129 -18.20 9.30 9.93
C ALA A 129 -17.84 10.57 9.13
N CYS A 130 -16.67 10.58 8.46
CA CYS A 130 -16.16 11.78 7.78
C CYS A 130 -16.37 11.79 6.26
N LYS A 131 -16.99 10.75 5.68
CA LYS A 131 -17.29 10.59 4.24
C LYS A 131 -16.09 10.55 3.29
N ARG A 132 -14.85 10.57 3.80
CA ARG A 132 -13.63 10.51 2.99
C ARG A 132 -13.40 9.12 2.41
N GLU A 133 -12.91 9.07 1.17
CA GLU A 133 -12.43 7.84 0.54
C GLU A 133 -11.18 7.31 1.23
N MET A 134 -11.09 5.98 1.35
CA MET A 134 -10.03 5.33 2.13
C MET A 134 -9.34 4.26 1.30
N CYS A 135 -8.00 4.22 1.38
CA CYS A 135 -7.25 3.05 0.93
C CYS A 135 -7.45 1.88 1.92
N GLY A 136 -7.12 0.66 1.49
CA GLY A 136 -7.27 -0.54 2.34
C GLY A 136 -6.49 -0.48 3.67
N LYS A 137 -5.36 0.25 3.72
CA LYS A 137 -4.54 0.41 4.95
C LYS A 137 -5.20 1.35 5.96
N CYS A 138 -5.96 2.33 5.49
CA CYS A 138 -6.62 3.34 6.33
C CYS A 138 -8.04 2.94 6.73
N SER A 139 -8.51 1.77 6.31
CA SER A 139 -9.91 1.34 6.43
C SER A 139 -10.07 0.30 7.53
N VAL A 140 -10.99 0.56 8.47
CA VAL A 140 -11.31 -0.33 9.58
C VAL A 140 -12.79 -0.71 9.51
N ARG A 141 -13.08 -2.01 9.56
CA ARG A 141 -14.45 -2.52 9.63
C ARG A 141 -14.92 -2.56 11.08
N LYS A 142 -16.03 -1.88 11.38
CA LYS A 142 -16.67 -1.92 12.70
C LYS A 142 -18.13 -2.34 12.57
N LYS A 143 -18.65 -2.89 13.66
CA LYS A 143 -20.05 -3.24 13.83
C LYS A 143 -20.67 -2.11 14.66
N VAL A 144 -21.66 -1.42 14.09
CA VAL A 144 -22.33 -0.28 14.72
C VAL A 144 -23.81 -0.58 14.88
N ALA A 145 -24.36 -0.26 16.05
CA ALA A 145 -25.79 -0.39 16.30
C ALA A 145 -26.54 0.64 15.45
N VAL A 146 -27.52 0.17 14.67
CA VAL A 146 -28.41 0.99 13.86
C VAL A 146 -29.82 0.76 14.38
N ASP A 147 -30.46 1.84 14.85
CA ASP A 147 -31.85 1.77 15.24
C ASP A 147 -32.72 1.52 14.01
N THR A 148 -33.53 0.48 14.12
CA THR A 148 -34.55 0.18 13.12
C THR A 148 -35.89 0.69 13.63
N LYS A 149 -36.79 1.06 12.71
CA LYS A 149 -38.13 1.59 13.03
C LYS A 149 -38.97 0.66 13.94
N THR A 150 -38.57 -0.60 14.08
CA THR A 150 -39.19 -1.61 14.93
C THR A 150 -38.72 -1.57 16.40
N GLY A 151 -37.91 -0.58 16.79
CA GLY A 151 -37.42 -0.43 18.17
C GLY A 151 -36.31 -1.42 18.57
N ALA A 152 -35.86 -2.26 17.64
CA ALA A 152 -34.74 -3.17 17.85
C ALA A 152 -33.46 -2.59 17.25
N ALA A 153 -32.41 -2.45 18.07
CA ALA A 153 -31.09 -2.08 17.59
C ALA A 153 -30.47 -3.24 16.79
N LYS A 154 -30.18 -3.02 15.50
CA LYS A 154 -29.50 -4.02 14.65
C LYS A 154 -28.05 -3.61 14.43
N MET A 155 -27.13 -4.53 14.70
CA MET A 155 -25.72 -4.31 14.48
C MET A 155 -25.38 -4.44 12.97
N LYS A 156 -24.93 -3.36 12.33
CA LYS A 156 -24.52 -3.31 10.92
C LYS A 156 -23.00 -3.21 10.80
N SER A 157 -22.40 -3.99 9.90
CA SER A 157 -20.98 -3.87 9.59
C SER A 157 -20.74 -2.75 8.58
N THR A 158 -19.92 -1.76 8.94
CA THR A 158 -19.60 -0.57 8.13
C THR A 158 -18.11 -0.22 8.23
N MET A 159 -17.63 0.66 7.35
CA MET A 159 -16.21 1.04 7.27
C MET A 159 -15.98 2.45 7.85
N PHE A 160 -14.86 2.63 8.54
CA PHE A 160 -14.41 3.89 9.12
C PHE A 160 -12.92 4.09 8.86
N CYS A 161 -12.47 5.35 8.82
CA CYS A 161 -11.04 5.62 8.72
C CYS A 161 -10.37 5.43 10.09
N VAL A 162 -9.11 5.00 10.09
CA VAL A 162 -8.32 4.83 11.32
C VAL A 162 -8.39 6.08 12.24
N PRO A 163 -8.23 7.33 11.73
CA PRO A 163 -8.35 8.52 12.58
C PRO A 163 -9.69 8.64 13.32
N CYS A 164 -10.82 8.49 12.61
CA CYS A 164 -12.15 8.58 13.23
C CYS A 164 -12.38 7.48 14.28
N VAL A 165 -11.83 6.27 14.06
CA VAL A 165 -11.93 5.21 15.07
C VAL A 165 -11.10 5.56 16.30
N VAL A 166 -9.87 6.05 16.13
CA VAL A 166 -9.00 6.45 17.23
C VAL A 166 -9.64 7.56 18.06
N GLU A 167 -10.17 8.60 17.40
CA GLU A 167 -10.90 9.69 18.05
C GLU A 167 -12.11 9.17 18.84
N ALA A 168 -12.96 8.35 18.22
CA ALA A 168 -14.14 7.79 18.88
C ALA A 168 -13.77 6.91 20.10
N THR A 169 -12.66 6.17 20.04
CA THR A 169 -12.21 5.33 21.16
C THR A 169 -11.57 6.10 22.31
N ARG A 170 -11.12 7.33 22.07
CA ARG A 170 -10.52 8.20 23.09
C ARG A 170 -11.55 9.05 23.82
N ALA A 171 -12.76 9.21 23.27
CA ALA A 171 -13.84 9.92 23.93
C ALA A 171 -14.35 9.12 25.15
N PRO A 172 -14.48 9.72 26.34
CA PRO A 172 -15.02 9.05 27.52
C PRO A 172 -16.49 8.63 27.27
N PRO A 173 -16.84 7.33 27.36
CA PRO A 173 -18.20 6.88 27.06
C PRO A 173 -19.28 7.56 27.89
N LEU A 174 -18.95 7.91 29.14
CA LEU A 174 -19.87 8.58 30.07
C LEU A 174 -20.20 10.00 29.64
N GLU A 175 -19.19 10.78 29.23
CA GLU A 175 -19.38 12.16 28.78
C GLU A 175 -20.20 12.23 27.50
N VAL A 176 -19.95 11.29 26.58
CA VAL A 176 -20.77 11.12 25.37
C VAL A 176 -22.20 10.74 25.72
N ALA A 177 -22.42 9.85 26.70
CA ALA A 177 -23.77 9.48 27.12
C ALA A 177 -24.52 10.63 27.79
N VAL A 178 -23.85 11.39 28.66
CA VAL A 178 -24.42 12.57 29.35
C VAL A 178 -24.86 13.62 28.33
N THR A 179 -23.97 13.97 27.40
CA THR A 179 -24.28 14.93 26.31
C THR A 179 -25.38 14.44 25.37
N MET A 180 -25.38 13.15 25.01
CA MET A 180 -26.44 12.57 24.16
C MET A 180 -27.81 12.54 24.84
N LEU A 181 -27.84 12.40 26.18
CA LEU A 181 -29.06 12.38 26.98
C LEU A 181 -29.47 13.78 27.47
N GLY A 182 -28.67 14.82 27.19
CA GLY A 182 -28.91 16.20 27.62
C GLY A 182 -28.90 16.36 29.14
N LEU A 183 -28.05 15.61 29.84
CA LEU A 183 -27.95 15.58 31.31
C LEU A 183 -26.88 16.55 31.86
N ASP A 184 -26.18 17.25 30.96
CA ASP A 184 -25.23 18.33 31.22
C ASP A 184 -25.99 19.65 31.50
N SER A 185 -26.59 19.74 32.70
CA SER A 185 -27.12 20.97 33.30
C SER A 185 -26.14 21.59 34.28
#